data_AF-K1YYL9-F1
#
_entry.id   AF-K1YYL9-F1
#
_cell.length_a   1.000
_cell.length_b   1.000
_cell.length_c   1.000
_cell.angle_alpha   90.00
_cell.angle_beta   90.00
_cell.angle_gamma   90.00
#
_symmetry.space_group_name_H-M   'P 1'
#
loop_
_entity.id
_entity.type
_entity.pdbx_description
1 polymer ?
#
loop_
_entity_poly.entity_id
_entity_poly.type
_entity_poly.pdbx_seq_one_letter_code
_entity_poly.pdbx_strand_id
1 'polypeptide(L)'
;MLIEVIPFGGSIDDQGLTYFVQDDLAETMRVGSLVEVPFRSGLDMAIVTRMNTTETPENLKSIGSFLCSIPLLAPYQVAMIFALSSYYFVHAHQILSLFLSKGLVKYLEKKNFEGLEMRKSPEQKWSEQISFIHHTQKTSISPLIRNYIDDKKEGVAIIFPDDFAIDGFVTDIPTDEKETLIIHDSVTVTRKYKMFTQVYNGEKNIIIWTRGLLYYNLSHYPHILYVEDALNKRSMRFQHTYKHLDVVDRMAQSGLFDITILSSLPSIESMYRIHTGGYTQ
;
A
#
# COMPACT_ATOMS: atom_id res chain seq x y z
N MET A 1 10.91 -23.07 14.20
CA MET A 1 11.42 -21.86 13.50
C MET A 1 11.12 -20.58 14.30
N LEU A 2 11.92 -19.51 14.17
CA LEU A 2 11.62 -18.19 14.76
C LEU A 2 11.15 -17.21 13.68
N ILE A 3 10.15 -16.40 14.03
CA ILE A 3 9.60 -15.35 13.15
C ILE A 3 9.51 -14.02 13.90
N GLU A 4 9.49 -12.92 13.16
CA GLU A 4 9.09 -11.61 13.69
C GLU A 4 7.68 -11.26 13.21
N VAL A 5 6.91 -10.61 14.09
CA VAL A 5 5.55 -10.17 13.79
C VAL A 5 5.26 -8.76 14.32
N ILE A 6 4.29 -8.07 13.71
CA ILE A 6 3.70 -6.84 14.27
C ILE A 6 2.26 -7.13 14.71
N PRO A 7 1.95 -7.15 16.02
CA PRO A 7 0.58 -7.22 16.50
C PRO A 7 -0.21 -5.94 16.21
N PHE A 8 -1.50 -6.07 15.89
CA PHE A 8 -2.36 -4.90 15.64
C PHE A 8 -2.61 -4.05 16.89
N GLY A 9 -2.51 -4.63 18.08
CA GLY A 9 -2.77 -3.99 19.37
C GLY A 9 -1.56 -3.27 19.97
N GLY A 10 -0.38 -3.39 19.37
CA GLY A 10 0.80 -2.67 19.82
C GLY A 10 2.11 -3.19 19.26
N SER A 11 3.08 -2.30 19.19
CA SER A 11 4.50 -2.57 18.95
C SER A 11 5.31 -1.67 19.87
N ILE A 12 6.56 -2.07 20.16
CA ILE A 12 7.44 -1.28 21.02
C ILE A 12 8.14 -0.22 20.17
N ASP A 13 8.72 -0.63 19.03
CA ASP A 13 9.54 0.26 18.19
C ASP A 13 9.19 0.11 16.68
N ASP A 14 10.18 0.42 15.83
CA ASP A 14 10.24 0.18 14.39
C ASP A 14 10.73 -1.25 14.05
N GLN A 15 10.53 -2.19 14.98
CA GLN A 15 10.86 -3.61 14.81
C GLN A 15 9.69 -4.52 15.20
N GLY A 16 9.71 -5.73 14.67
CA GLY A 16 8.75 -6.78 15.03
C GLY A 16 9.09 -7.44 16.37
N LEU A 17 8.13 -8.18 16.91
CA LEU A 17 8.31 -9.03 18.09
C LEU A 17 8.59 -10.46 17.66
N THR A 18 9.57 -11.11 18.30
CA THR A 18 9.97 -12.48 17.95
C THR A 18 9.10 -13.54 18.63
N TYR A 19 8.63 -14.51 17.85
CA TYR A 19 7.86 -15.67 18.31
C TYR A 19 8.39 -16.98 17.73
N PHE A 20 8.11 -18.08 18.43
CA PHE A 20 8.38 -19.45 17.97
C PHE A 20 7.21 -20.03 17.18
N VAL A 21 7.54 -20.74 16.11
CA VAL A 21 6.60 -21.44 15.23
C VAL A 21 7.02 -22.91 15.13
N GLN A 22 6.07 -23.82 15.34
CA GLN A 22 6.25 -25.25 15.13
C GLN A 22 6.37 -25.56 13.63
N ASP A 23 7.12 -26.60 13.28
CA ASP A 23 7.54 -26.85 11.90
C ASP A 23 6.36 -27.08 10.94
N ASP A 24 5.27 -27.73 11.39
CA ASP A 24 4.07 -27.95 10.58
C ASP A 24 3.41 -26.65 10.07
N LEU A 25 3.48 -25.57 10.87
CA LEU A 25 2.93 -24.26 10.49
C LEU A 25 3.93 -23.43 9.67
N ALA A 26 5.22 -23.76 9.77
CA ALA A 26 6.29 -23.00 9.14
C ALA A 26 6.26 -23.11 7.61
N GLU A 27 5.91 -24.28 7.07
CA GLU A 27 5.97 -24.56 5.63
C GLU A 27 5.03 -23.67 4.79
N THR A 28 3.87 -23.34 5.34
CA THR A 28 2.85 -22.54 4.64
C THR A 28 2.98 -21.04 4.90
N MET A 29 3.78 -20.65 5.88
CA MET A 29 3.87 -19.28 6.37
C MET A 29 4.84 -18.44 5.54
N ARG A 30 4.46 -17.19 5.29
CA ARG A 30 5.25 -16.23 4.51
C ARG A 30 5.21 -14.85 5.17
N VAL A 31 6.18 -14.00 4.84
CA VAL A 31 6.08 -12.56 5.17
C VAL A 31 4.76 -11.99 4.62
N GLY A 32 4.07 -11.20 5.43
CA GLY A 32 2.74 -10.67 5.13
C GLY A 32 1.58 -11.56 5.57
N SER A 33 1.83 -12.78 6.04
CA SER A 33 0.78 -13.70 6.50
C SER A 33 0.18 -13.25 7.83
N LEU A 34 -1.07 -13.66 8.09
CA LEU A 34 -1.79 -13.37 9.32
C LEU A 34 -1.68 -14.53 10.30
N VAL A 35 -1.24 -14.23 11.52
CA VAL A 35 -1.13 -15.16 12.63
C VAL A 35 -1.83 -14.60 13.87
N GLU A 36 -2.14 -15.47 14.81
CA GLU A 36 -2.56 -15.10 16.16
C GLU A 36 -1.40 -15.33 17.13
N VAL A 37 -1.12 -14.34 17.97
CA VAL A 37 0.00 -14.39 18.93
C VAL A 37 -0.43 -13.97 20.33
N PRO A 38 0.17 -14.55 21.38
CA PRO A 38 -0.04 -14.07 22.74
C PRO A 38 0.63 -12.71 22.93
N PHE A 39 -0.18 -11.69 23.21
CA PHE A 39 0.26 -10.31 23.41
C PHE A 39 -0.36 -9.72 24.67
N ARG A 40 0.49 -9.27 25.60
CA ARG A 40 0.10 -8.84 26.96
C ARG A 40 -0.71 -9.93 27.67
N SER A 41 -1.97 -9.65 28.01
CA SER A 41 -2.87 -10.54 28.75
C SER A 41 -3.84 -11.33 27.86
N GLY A 42 -3.70 -11.29 26.53
CA GLY A 42 -4.62 -11.96 25.62
C GLY A 42 -3.98 -12.41 24.31
N LEU A 43 -4.82 -12.84 23.37
CA LEU A 43 -4.44 -13.13 22.00
C LEU A 43 -4.71 -11.91 21.13
N ASP A 44 -3.82 -11.68 20.16
CA ASP A 44 -4.01 -10.64 19.16
C ASP A 44 -3.58 -11.13 17.79
N MET A 45 -4.20 -10.56 16.76
CA MET A 45 -3.77 -10.79 15.38
C MET A 45 -2.47 -10.04 15.11
N ALA A 46 -1.59 -10.64 14.33
CA ALA A 46 -0.32 -10.04 13.94
C ALA A 46 0.04 -10.40 12.49
N ILE A 47 0.79 -9.50 11.85
CA ILE A 47 1.37 -9.75 10.52
C ILE A 47 2.80 -10.23 10.68
N VAL A 48 3.14 -11.31 10.00
CA VAL A 48 4.52 -11.82 9.93
C VAL A 48 5.38 -10.88 9.10
N THR A 49 6.48 -10.39 9.67
CA THR A 49 7.36 -9.42 9.03
C THR A 49 8.71 -9.99 8.62
N ARG A 50 9.20 -11.01 9.33
CA ARG A 50 10.45 -11.70 9.00
C ARG A 50 10.35 -13.18 9.35
N MET A 51 11.02 -14.01 8.56
CA MET A 51 11.14 -15.45 8.76
C MET A 51 12.59 -15.79 9.10
N ASN A 52 12.80 -16.87 9.87
CA ASN A 52 14.12 -17.39 10.22
C ASN A 52 15.02 -16.38 10.96
N THR A 53 14.44 -15.61 11.88
CA THR A 53 15.20 -14.71 12.74
C THR A 53 16.12 -15.52 13.67
N THR A 54 17.33 -15.03 13.92
CA THR A 54 18.32 -15.70 14.80
C THR A 54 18.26 -15.22 16.24
N GLU A 55 17.65 -14.06 16.49
CA GLU A 55 17.55 -13.46 17.81
C GLU A 55 16.50 -14.17 18.67
N THR A 56 16.95 -14.84 19.73
CA THR A 56 16.08 -15.46 20.74
C THR A 56 15.87 -14.52 21.92
N PRO A 57 14.65 -13.99 22.13
CA PRO A 57 14.34 -13.21 23.33
C PRO A 57 14.29 -14.10 24.58
N GLU A 58 14.52 -13.50 25.75
CA GLU A 58 14.51 -14.21 27.04
C GLU A 58 13.18 -14.92 27.34
N ASN A 59 12.05 -14.31 26.95
CA ASN A 59 10.71 -14.83 27.18
C ASN A 59 10.02 -15.20 25.86
N LEU A 60 10.62 -16.14 25.13
CA LEU A 60 10.11 -16.61 23.85
C LEU A 60 8.75 -17.30 24.01
N LYS A 61 7.73 -16.75 23.36
CA LYS A 61 6.38 -17.33 23.29
C LYS A 61 6.18 -18.02 21.95
N SER A 62 5.33 -19.04 21.93
CA SER A 62 4.86 -19.64 20.68
C SER A 62 3.69 -18.85 20.10
N ILE A 63 3.55 -18.86 18.78
CA ILE A 63 2.33 -18.36 18.13
C ILE A 63 1.12 -19.21 18.57
N GLY A 64 -0.06 -18.59 18.63
CA GLY A 64 -1.31 -19.27 19.00
C GLY A 64 -1.87 -20.10 17.85
N SER A 65 -2.08 -19.46 16.70
CA SER A 65 -2.65 -20.10 15.53
C SER A 65 -2.23 -19.42 14.22
N PHE A 66 -2.31 -20.15 13.10
CA PHE A 66 -2.12 -19.62 11.76
C PHE A 66 -3.49 -19.35 11.14
N LEU A 67 -3.77 -18.09 10.80
CA LEU A 67 -5.12 -17.66 10.41
C LEU A 67 -5.30 -17.62 8.89
N CYS A 68 -4.25 -17.26 8.13
CA CYS A 68 -4.33 -17.14 6.68
C CYS A 68 -3.01 -17.51 6.01
N SER A 69 -3.07 -18.43 5.04
CA SER A 69 -1.93 -18.86 4.20
C SER A 69 -1.58 -17.89 3.09
N ILE A 70 -2.50 -16.99 2.75
CA ILE A 70 -2.31 -15.97 1.72
C ILE A 70 -1.79 -14.70 2.39
N PRO A 71 -0.62 -14.17 1.98
CA PRO A 71 -0.04 -12.99 2.60
C PRO A 71 -0.92 -11.76 2.31
N LEU A 72 -1.46 -11.13 3.35
CA LEU A 72 -2.35 -9.97 3.21
C LEU A 72 -1.57 -8.69 2.86
N LEU A 73 -0.28 -8.65 3.16
CA LEU A 73 0.62 -7.56 2.80
C LEU A 73 1.75 -8.09 1.92
N ALA A 74 2.10 -7.34 0.89
CA ALA A 74 3.27 -7.63 0.08
C ALA A 74 4.56 -7.27 0.83
N PRO A 75 5.72 -7.89 0.49
CA PRO A 75 6.99 -7.60 1.13
C PRO A 75 7.39 -6.10 1.11
N TYR A 76 7.09 -5.39 0.01
CA TYR A 76 7.37 -3.96 -0.09
C TYR A 76 6.53 -3.15 0.92
N GLN A 77 5.28 -3.53 1.18
CA GLN A 77 4.43 -2.87 2.19
C GLN A 77 5.00 -3.08 3.60
N VAL A 78 5.47 -4.29 3.91
CA VAL A 78 6.14 -4.58 5.19
C VAL A 78 7.40 -3.72 5.35
N ALA A 79 8.23 -3.60 4.30
CA ALA A 79 9.40 -2.73 4.33
C ALA A 79 9.02 -1.25 4.53
N MET A 80 7.97 -0.77 3.84
CA MET A 80 7.47 0.60 3.99
C MET A 80 6.94 0.87 5.40
N ILE A 81 6.30 -0.11 6.05
CA ILE A 81 5.80 0.05 7.43
C ILE A 81 6.95 0.45 8.36
N PHE A 82 8.07 -0.26 8.31
CA PHE A 82 9.23 0.06 9.13
C PHE A 82 9.93 1.34 8.70
N ALA A 83 10.07 1.59 7.39
CA ALA A 83 10.69 2.82 6.89
C ALA A 83 9.92 4.08 7.32
N LEU A 84 8.58 4.05 7.25
CA LEU A 84 7.71 5.15 7.68
C LEU A 84 7.65 5.25 9.20
N SER A 85 7.63 4.12 9.90
CA SER A 85 7.69 4.07 11.38
C SER A 85 8.94 4.76 11.91
N SER A 86 10.11 4.41 11.36
CA SER A 86 11.39 5.00 11.71
C SER A 86 11.46 6.48 11.32
N TYR A 87 11.02 6.84 10.11
CA TYR A 87 11.08 8.22 9.62
C TYR A 87 10.19 9.19 10.42
N TYR A 88 8.98 8.77 10.79
CA TYR A 88 8.02 9.60 11.51
C TYR A 88 8.09 9.45 13.04
N PHE A 89 8.95 8.56 13.55
CA PHE A 89 9.02 8.19 14.96
C PHE A 89 7.66 7.74 15.51
N VAL A 90 6.98 6.92 14.73
CA VAL A 90 5.65 6.37 15.04
C VAL A 90 5.77 4.86 15.16
N HIS A 91 5.10 4.26 16.14
CA HIS A 91 5.14 2.81 16.33
C HIS A 91 4.64 2.05 15.08
N ALA A 92 5.34 0.97 14.71
CA ALA A 92 5.06 0.18 13.51
C ALA A 92 3.60 -0.31 13.40
N HIS A 93 2.94 -0.66 14.51
CA HIS A 93 1.52 -1.08 14.49
C HIS A 93 0.55 0.03 14.04
N GLN A 94 0.88 1.30 14.30
CA GLN A 94 0.08 2.44 13.84
C GLN A 94 0.24 2.63 12.34
N ILE A 95 1.46 2.50 11.82
CA ILE A 95 1.72 2.52 10.38
C ILE A 95 1.07 1.32 9.68
N LEU A 96 1.18 0.12 10.26
CA LEU A 96 0.50 -1.09 9.78
C LEU A 96 -0.99 -0.85 9.56
N SER A 97 -1.64 -0.14 10.49
CA SER A 97 -3.07 0.14 10.40
C SER A 97 -3.47 1.10 9.28
N LEU A 98 -2.51 1.82 8.65
CA LEU A 98 -2.73 2.55 7.40
C LEU A 98 -2.93 1.58 6.22
N PHE A 99 -2.08 0.55 6.14
CA PHE A 99 -2.09 -0.46 5.07
C PHE A 99 -3.19 -1.50 5.25
N LEU A 100 -3.42 -1.91 6.49
CA LEU A 100 -4.35 -2.98 6.83
C LEU A 100 -4.98 -2.71 8.19
N SER A 101 -6.21 -2.20 8.20
CA SER A 101 -6.88 -1.90 9.48
C SER A 101 -7.36 -3.17 10.20
N LYS A 102 -7.32 -3.17 11.53
CA LYS A 102 -7.86 -4.28 12.36
C LYS A 102 -9.33 -4.59 12.03
N GLY A 103 -10.13 -3.57 11.70
CA GLY A 103 -11.53 -3.75 11.29
C GLY A 103 -11.69 -4.50 9.97
N LEU A 104 -10.84 -4.19 8.98
CA LEU A 104 -10.82 -4.91 7.70
C LEU A 104 -10.39 -6.37 7.90
N VAL A 105 -9.35 -6.62 8.70
CA VAL A 105 -8.87 -7.98 8.98
C VAL A 105 -9.94 -8.83 9.66
N LYS A 106 -10.61 -8.31 10.70
CA LYS A 106 -11.72 -9.02 11.35
C LYS A 106 -12.85 -9.35 10.37
N TYR A 107 -13.09 -8.47 9.40
CA TYR A 107 -14.11 -8.70 8.38
C TYR A 107 -13.67 -9.80 7.39
N LEU A 108 -12.40 -9.79 6.95
CA LEU A 108 -11.80 -10.83 6.11
C LEU A 108 -11.84 -12.20 6.81
N GLU A 109 -11.44 -12.25 8.08
CA GLU A 109 -11.48 -13.45 8.92
C GLU A 109 -12.91 -14.01 9.04
N LYS A 110 -13.91 -13.15 9.30
CA LYS A 110 -15.33 -13.56 9.34
C LYS A 110 -15.83 -14.15 8.01
N LYS A 111 -15.18 -13.79 6.90
CA LYS A 111 -15.44 -14.31 5.55
C LYS A 111 -14.52 -15.47 5.18
N ASN A 112 -13.74 -16.00 6.14
CA ASN A 112 -12.75 -17.05 5.91
C ASN A 112 -11.78 -16.73 4.76
N PHE A 113 -11.49 -15.44 4.55
CA PHE A 113 -10.64 -14.96 3.46
C PHE A 113 -11.12 -15.35 2.05
N GLU A 114 -12.42 -15.65 1.91
CA GLU A 114 -13.02 -16.09 0.64
C GLU A 114 -12.85 -15.04 -0.46
N GLY A 115 -12.37 -15.49 -1.61
CA GLY A 115 -12.14 -14.66 -2.79
C GLY A 115 -10.81 -13.93 -2.81
N LEU A 116 -9.92 -14.10 -1.82
CA LEU A 116 -8.52 -13.66 -1.97
C LEU A 116 -7.75 -14.67 -2.83
N GLU A 117 -7.26 -14.20 -3.97
CA GLU A 117 -6.46 -14.97 -4.91
C GLU A 117 -5.23 -14.14 -5.27
N MET A 118 -4.09 -14.44 -4.66
CA MET A 118 -2.86 -13.75 -5.02
C MET A 118 -2.40 -14.23 -6.40
N ARG A 119 -2.59 -13.39 -7.42
CA ARG A 119 -2.01 -13.63 -8.74
C ARG A 119 -0.52 -13.30 -8.68
N LYS A 120 0.28 -13.97 -9.51
CA LYS A 120 1.70 -13.60 -9.62
C LYS A 120 1.80 -12.19 -10.17
N SER A 121 2.52 -11.32 -9.47
CA SER A 121 2.93 -10.03 -10.02
C SER A 121 4.02 -10.24 -11.09
N PRO A 122 4.18 -9.31 -12.03
CA PRO A 122 5.36 -9.28 -12.89
C PRO A 122 6.63 -9.26 -12.02
N GLU A 123 7.66 -10.04 -12.38
CA GLU A 123 8.97 -10.02 -11.70
C GLU A 123 9.87 -8.86 -12.18
N GLN A 124 9.29 -7.91 -12.93
CA GLN A 124 10.02 -6.81 -13.53
C GLN A 124 10.44 -5.79 -12.46
N LYS A 125 11.72 -5.44 -12.48
CA LYS A 125 12.25 -4.32 -11.70
C LYS A 125 12.26 -3.06 -12.55
N TRP A 126 11.84 -1.97 -11.93
CA TRP A 126 11.82 -0.63 -12.49
C TRP A 126 12.91 0.23 -11.84
N SER A 127 13.14 1.41 -12.41
CA SER A 127 14.03 2.41 -11.81
C SER A 127 13.46 2.90 -10.48
N GLU A 128 14.35 3.18 -9.52
CA GLU A 128 13.96 3.88 -8.28
C GLU A 128 13.70 5.38 -8.52
N GLN A 129 13.98 5.90 -9.72
CA GLN A 129 13.70 7.28 -10.09
C GLN A 129 12.24 7.49 -10.46
N ILE A 130 11.68 8.59 -9.94
CA ILE A 130 10.32 9.02 -10.23
C ILE A 130 10.34 9.97 -11.43
N SER A 131 9.50 9.71 -12.42
CA SER A 131 9.28 10.61 -13.56
C SER A 131 8.34 11.76 -13.15
N PHE A 132 8.55 12.96 -13.67
CA PHE A 132 7.75 14.13 -13.35
C PHE A 132 7.29 14.87 -14.61
N ILE A 133 5.98 14.98 -14.79
CA ILE A 133 5.36 15.72 -15.89
C ILE A 133 4.76 17.02 -15.35
N HIS A 134 5.33 18.15 -15.76
CA HIS A 134 4.77 19.47 -15.48
C HIS A 134 3.83 19.90 -16.62
N HIS A 135 2.53 19.93 -16.33
CA HIS A 135 1.50 20.36 -17.27
C HIS A 135 1.23 21.86 -17.16
N THR A 136 1.89 22.65 -17.99
CA THR A 136 1.73 24.13 -18.02
C THR A 136 0.70 24.61 -19.04
N GLN A 137 0.14 23.71 -19.85
CA GLN A 137 -0.75 24.11 -20.95
C GLN A 137 -2.16 24.42 -20.43
N LYS A 138 -2.87 25.29 -21.14
CA LYS A 138 -4.28 25.65 -20.84
C LYS A 138 -5.27 24.50 -21.07
N THR A 139 -4.83 23.40 -21.67
CA THR A 139 -5.67 22.24 -21.97
C THR A 139 -5.95 21.43 -20.70
N SER A 140 -7.05 20.67 -20.71
CA SER A 140 -7.35 19.75 -19.61
C SER A 140 -6.20 18.74 -19.44
N ILE A 141 -6.00 18.27 -18.21
CA ILE A 141 -5.01 17.24 -17.88
C ILE A 141 -5.47 15.84 -18.30
N SER A 142 -6.79 15.68 -18.48
CA SER A 142 -7.43 14.39 -18.76
C SER A 142 -6.85 13.68 -20.01
N PRO A 143 -6.60 14.34 -21.16
CA PRO A 143 -5.98 13.70 -22.32
C PRO A 143 -4.57 13.16 -22.06
N LEU A 144 -3.78 13.81 -21.19
CA LEU A 144 -2.46 13.30 -20.81
C LEU A 144 -2.57 12.02 -19.99
N ILE A 145 -3.51 12.00 -19.04
CA ILE A 145 -3.82 10.79 -18.26
C ILE A 145 -4.30 9.67 -19.20
N ARG A 146 -5.12 9.99 -20.20
CA ARG A 146 -5.59 9.01 -21.18
C ARG A 146 -4.46 8.43 -22.02
N ASN A 147 -3.58 9.27 -22.57
CA ASN A 147 -2.41 8.78 -23.31
C ASN A 147 -1.52 7.91 -22.42
N TYR A 148 -1.32 8.32 -21.16
CA TYR A 148 -0.57 7.52 -20.19
C TYR A 148 -1.19 6.13 -20.00
N ILE A 149 -2.52 6.02 -19.93
CA ILE A 149 -3.21 4.72 -19.85
C ILE A 149 -3.00 3.92 -21.14
N ASP A 150 -3.27 4.52 -22.29
CA ASP A 150 -3.25 3.84 -23.60
C ASP A 150 -1.83 3.35 -23.98
N ASP A 151 -0.79 4.05 -23.52
CA ASP A 151 0.62 3.69 -23.74
C ASP A 151 1.06 2.47 -22.91
N LYS A 152 0.34 2.13 -21.83
CA LYS A 152 0.72 1.05 -20.91
C LYS A 152 -0.14 -0.18 -21.18
N LYS A 153 0.54 -1.32 -21.38
CA LYS A 153 -0.11 -2.62 -21.63
C LYS A 153 -0.37 -3.42 -20.34
N GLU A 154 0.25 -3.01 -19.24
CA GLU A 154 0.15 -3.65 -17.93
C GLU A 154 -0.77 -2.84 -17.00
N GLY A 155 -0.96 -3.32 -15.77
CA GLY A 155 -1.87 -2.67 -14.81
C GLY A 155 -1.43 -1.24 -14.47
N VAL A 156 -2.40 -0.32 -14.41
CA VAL A 156 -2.19 1.10 -14.11
C VAL A 156 -2.98 1.52 -12.88
N ALA A 157 -2.31 2.16 -11.93
CA ALA A 157 -2.94 2.83 -10.79
C ALA A 157 -2.85 4.34 -10.94
N ILE A 158 -4.01 5.02 -10.86
CA ILE A 158 -4.11 6.47 -10.96
C ILE A 158 -4.62 7.02 -9.63
N ILE A 159 -3.83 7.91 -9.06
CA ILE A 159 -4.02 8.43 -7.71
C ILE A 159 -4.33 9.92 -7.82
N PHE A 160 -5.59 10.26 -7.61
CA PHE A 160 -6.09 11.62 -7.56
C PHE A 160 -5.99 12.22 -6.15
N PRO A 161 -6.03 13.55 -6.04
CA PRO A 161 -6.02 14.20 -4.74
C PRO A 161 -7.28 13.91 -3.90
N ASP A 162 -8.45 13.93 -4.53
CA ASP A 162 -9.76 13.80 -3.89
C ASP A 162 -10.83 13.29 -4.89
N ASP A 163 -12.03 13.02 -4.36
CA ASP A 163 -13.17 12.54 -5.14
C ASP A 163 -13.61 13.56 -6.21
N PHE A 164 -13.44 14.87 -5.97
CA PHE A 164 -13.83 15.91 -6.93
C PHE A 164 -12.97 15.87 -8.20
N ALA A 165 -11.66 15.67 -8.04
CA ALA A 165 -10.76 15.52 -9.18
C ALA A 165 -11.04 14.23 -9.98
N ILE A 166 -11.45 13.15 -9.31
CA ILE A 166 -11.90 11.91 -9.99
C ILE A 166 -13.16 12.20 -10.80
N ASP A 167 -14.17 12.84 -10.20
CA ASP A 167 -15.44 13.15 -10.88
C ASP A 167 -15.22 14.02 -12.11
N GLY A 168 -14.34 15.03 -12.01
CA GLY A 168 -13.94 15.86 -13.15
C GLY A 168 -13.30 15.05 -14.28
N PHE A 169 -12.36 14.16 -13.94
CA PHE A 169 -11.70 13.29 -14.92
C PHE A 169 -12.69 12.33 -15.61
N VAL A 170 -13.55 11.66 -14.84
CA VAL A 170 -14.51 10.67 -15.38
C VAL A 170 -15.59 11.34 -16.25
N THR A 171 -15.95 12.58 -15.93
CA THR A 171 -16.87 13.38 -16.76
C THR A 171 -16.24 13.74 -18.11
N ASP A 172 -14.95 14.12 -18.11
CA ASP A 172 -14.20 14.48 -19.31
C ASP A 172 -13.89 13.25 -20.18
N ILE A 173 -13.59 12.10 -19.56
CA ILE A 173 -13.11 10.89 -20.22
C ILE A 173 -13.87 9.67 -19.65
N PRO A 174 -14.91 9.21 -20.35
CA PRO A 174 -15.59 7.97 -20.00
C PRO A 174 -14.61 6.81 -19.93
N THR A 175 -14.71 6.02 -18.86
CA THR A 175 -13.88 4.83 -18.63
C THR A 175 -14.69 3.55 -18.89
N ASP A 176 -14.02 2.48 -19.34
CA ASP A 176 -14.68 1.18 -19.48
C ASP A 176 -14.77 0.50 -18.11
N GLU A 177 -15.98 0.30 -17.59
CA GLU A 177 -16.25 -0.40 -16.33
C GLU A 177 -15.72 -1.85 -16.32
N LYS A 178 -15.52 -2.46 -17.50
CA LYS A 178 -14.94 -3.81 -17.59
C LYS A 178 -13.46 -3.81 -17.26
N GLU A 179 -12.74 -2.75 -17.59
CA GLU A 179 -11.29 -2.63 -17.41
C GLU A 179 -10.90 -1.77 -16.21
N THR A 180 -11.79 -0.88 -15.76
CA THR A 180 -11.49 0.15 -14.77
C THR A 180 -12.26 -0.06 -13.47
N LEU A 181 -11.55 0.04 -12.34
CA LEU A 181 -12.13 0.15 -11.01
C LEU A 181 -12.02 1.60 -10.52
N ILE A 182 -13.15 2.31 -10.42
CA ILE A 182 -13.19 3.66 -9.83
C ILE A 182 -13.69 3.56 -8.39
N ILE A 183 -12.98 4.24 -7.50
CA ILE A 183 -13.26 4.22 -6.07
C ILE A 183 -13.28 5.65 -5.53
N HIS A 184 -14.23 5.91 -4.64
CA HIS A 184 -14.35 7.16 -3.87
C HIS A 184 -14.08 6.90 -2.38
N ASP A 185 -13.73 7.93 -1.62
CA ASP A 185 -13.39 7.78 -0.19
C ASP A 185 -14.61 7.45 0.70
N SER A 186 -15.80 7.88 0.28
CA SER A 186 -17.06 7.64 1.01
C SER A 186 -17.62 6.23 0.78
N VAL A 187 -16.97 5.22 1.39
CA VAL A 187 -17.37 3.81 1.25
C VAL A 187 -17.65 3.12 2.58
N THR A 188 -18.70 2.29 2.59
CA THR A 188 -19.06 1.44 3.73
C THR A 188 -18.01 0.35 3.97
N VAL A 189 -17.98 -0.25 5.16
CA VAL A 189 -17.03 -1.33 5.50
C VAL A 189 -17.14 -2.52 4.54
N THR A 190 -18.35 -2.94 4.18
CA THR A 190 -18.59 -4.00 3.20
C THR A 190 -18.03 -3.64 1.82
N ARG A 191 -18.17 -2.38 1.40
CA ARG A 191 -17.63 -1.92 0.13
C ARG A 191 -16.09 -1.83 0.16
N LYS A 192 -15.50 -1.41 1.30
CA LYS A 192 -14.04 -1.48 1.52
C LYS A 192 -13.50 -2.89 1.43
N TYR A 193 -14.18 -3.89 2.00
CA TYR A 193 -13.82 -5.29 1.85
C TYR A 193 -13.79 -5.70 0.38
N LYS A 194 -14.89 -5.45 -0.34
CA LYS A 194 -14.98 -5.81 -1.76
C LYS A 194 -13.83 -5.17 -2.51
N MET A 195 -13.65 -3.86 -2.38
CA MET A 195 -12.56 -3.12 -3.02
C MET A 195 -11.19 -3.69 -2.68
N PHE A 196 -10.90 -3.97 -1.41
CA PHE A 196 -9.65 -4.59 -1.00
C PHE A 196 -9.39 -5.88 -1.77
N THR A 197 -10.37 -6.78 -1.84
CA THR A 197 -10.27 -8.02 -2.63
C THR A 197 -10.05 -7.74 -4.11
N GLN A 198 -10.78 -6.80 -4.72
CA GLN A 198 -10.63 -6.49 -6.15
C GLN A 198 -9.25 -5.91 -6.49
N VAL A 199 -8.72 -5.02 -5.64
CA VAL A 199 -7.37 -4.47 -5.80
C VAL A 199 -6.33 -5.57 -5.60
N TYR A 200 -6.46 -6.32 -4.49
CA TYR A 200 -5.53 -7.39 -4.10
C TYR A 200 -5.41 -8.47 -5.18
N ASN A 201 -6.52 -8.84 -5.82
CA ASN A 201 -6.55 -9.87 -6.87
C ASN A 201 -6.16 -9.33 -8.27
N GLY A 202 -6.07 -8.01 -8.46
CA GLY A 202 -5.93 -7.41 -9.79
C GLY A 202 -7.10 -7.76 -10.70
N GLU A 203 -8.34 -7.59 -10.24
CA GLU A 203 -9.55 -7.90 -11.04
C GLU A 203 -9.72 -6.98 -12.25
N LYS A 204 -9.16 -5.77 -12.17
CA LYS A 204 -9.26 -4.72 -13.18
C LYS A 204 -7.85 -4.29 -13.56
N ASN A 205 -7.66 -3.91 -14.83
CA ASN A 205 -6.35 -3.49 -15.32
C ASN A 205 -6.05 -2.05 -14.90
N ILE A 206 -7.08 -1.23 -14.75
CA ILE A 206 -6.95 0.17 -14.35
C ILE A 206 -7.65 0.35 -13.02
N ILE A 207 -6.98 1.01 -12.08
CA ILE A 207 -7.58 1.44 -10.83
C ILE A 207 -7.43 2.95 -10.67
N ILE A 208 -8.54 3.60 -10.33
CA ILE A 208 -8.62 5.04 -10.13
C ILE A 208 -9.20 5.29 -8.74
N TRP A 209 -8.45 6.00 -7.91
CA TRP A 209 -8.90 6.39 -6.58
C TRP A 209 -8.11 7.61 -6.10
N THR A 210 -8.36 8.01 -4.86
CA THR A 210 -7.69 9.08 -4.18
C THR A 210 -6.36 8.58 -3.61
N ARG A 211 -5.68 9.44 -2.86
CA ARG A 211 -4.46 9.14 -2.10
C ARG A 211 -4.58 7.96 -1.13
N GLY A 212 -5.79 7.51 -0.78
CA GLY A 212 -6.02 6.30 0.01
C GLY A 212 -5.48 5.03 -0.65
N LEU A 213 -5.37 5.01 -1.98
CA LEU A 213 -4.89 3.87 -2.76
C LEU A 213 -3.42 3.51 -2.48
N LEU A 214 -2.60 4.48 -2.05
CA LEU A 214 -1.18 4.28 -1.70
C LEU A 214 -0.97 3.22 -0.61
N TYR A 215 -2.01 2.94 0.18
CA TYR A 215 -1.94 1.99 1.28
C TYR A 215 -2.42 0.58 0.89
N TYR A 216 -2.91 0.38 -0.34
CA TYR A 216 -3.33 -0.94 -0.83
C TYR A 216 -2.14 -1.71 -1.42
N ASN A 217 -2.32 -3.02 -1.60
CA ASN A 217 -1.36 -3.84 -2.33
C ASN A 217 -1.51 -3.55 -3.83
N LEU A 218 -0.52 -2.85 -4.39
CA LEU A 218 -0.49 -2.42 -5.79
C LEU A 218 0.40 -3.30 -6.66
N SER A 219 0.78 -4.50 -6.21
CA SER A 219 1.68 -5.39 -6.96
C SER A 219 1.16 -5.78 -8.36
N HIS A 220 -0.13 -5.59 -8.65
CA HIS A 220 -0.74 -5.79 -9.97
C HIS A 220 -0.70 -4.56 -10.88
N TYR A 221 -0.32 -3.40 -10.35
CA TYR A 221 -0.34 -2.11 -11.02
C TYR A 221 1.07 -1.51 -11.02
N PRO A 222 2.00 -2.08 -11.82
CA PRO A 222 3.39 -1.63 -11.86
C PRO A 222 3.52 -0.17 -12.29
N HIS A 223 2.56 0.36 -13.06
CA HIS A 223 2.56 1.76 -13.48
C HIS A 223 1.69 2.59 -12.54
N ILE A 224 2.28 3.59 -11.90
CA ILE A 224 1.58 4.48 -10.98
C ILE A 224 1.64 5.91 -11.50
N LEU A 225 0.47 6.51 -11.72
CA LEU A 225 0.32 7.93 -12.01
C LEU A 225 -0.22 8.65 -10.79
N TYR A 226 0.62 9.45 -10.13
CA TYR A 226 0.23 10.29 -9.01
C TYR A 226 -0.08 11.70 -9.48
N VAL A 227 -1.36 12.11 -9.41
CA VAL A 227 -1.80 13.46 -9.74
C VAL A 227 -1.59 14.36 -8.52
N GLU A 228 -0.54 15.19 -8.58
CA GLU A 228 -0.19 16.12 -7.50
C GLU A 228 -1.00 17.43 -7.62
N ASP A 229 -1.60 17.83 -6.50
CA ASP A 229 -2.11 19.19 -6.28
C ASP A 229 -1.18 19.98 -5.33
N ALA A 230 -1.35 21.31 -5.33
CA ALA A 230 -0.59 22.20 -4.44
C ALA A 230 -1.18 22.32 -3.03
N LEU A 231 -2.40 21.83 -2.77
CA LEU A 231 -3.23 22.25 -1.63
C LEU A 231 -3.31 21.21 -0.51
N ASN A 232 -3.33 19.90 -0.80
CA ASN A 232 -3.69 18.86 0.17
C ASN A 232 -2.70 17.70 0.22
N LYS A 233 -1.47 17.96 0.63
CA LYS A 233 -0.39 16.94 0.59
C LYS A 233 -0.35 15.96 1.76
N ARG A 234 -1.18 16.17 2.78
CA ARG A 234 -1.00 15.57 4.10
C ARG A 234 -2.29 14.89 4.56
N SER A 235 -2.13 13.74 5.21
CA SER A 235 -3.23 13.07 5.90
C SER A 235 -2.91 12.94 7.39
N MET A 236 -3.88 13.27 8.24
CA MET A 236 -3.75 13.09 9.68
C MET A 236 -4.36 11.75 10.10
N ARG A 237 -3.55 10.87 10.71
CA ARG A 237 -3.98 9.58 11.27
C ARG A 237 -3.20 9.31 12.55
N PHE A 238 -3.85 8.79 13.58
CA PHE A 238 -3.21 8.49 14.88
C PHE A 238 -2.47 9.69 15.49
N GLN A 239 -3.06 10.88 15.39
CA GLN A 239 -2.46 12.15 15.84
C GLN A 239 -1.13 12.51 15.16
N HIS A 240 -0.77 11.81 14.09
CA HIS A 240 0.41 12.10 13.28
C HIS A 240 0.00 12.53 11.88
N THR A 241 0.85 13.32 11.22
CA THR A 241 0.61 13.82 9.87
C THR A 241 1.58 13.19 8.90
N TYR A 242 1.06 12.44 7.94
CA TYR A 242 1.83 11.76 6.90
C TYR A 242 1.76 12.53 5.60
N LYS A 243 2.90 12.69 4.92
CA LYS A 243 2.94 13.21 3.56
C LYS A 243 2.77 12.06 2.58
N HIS A 244 1.91 12.26 1.59
CA HIS A 244 1.70 11.24 0.56
C HIS A 244 2.92 11.05 -0.34
N LEU A 245 3.66 12.12 -0.64
CA LEU A 245 4.91 12.03 -1.41
C LEU A 245 5.98 11.19 -0.70
N ASP A 246 6.02 11.19 0.65
CA ASP A 246 6.95 10.31 1.37
C ASP A 246 6.60 8.84 1.13
N VAL A 247 5.31 8.49 1.05
CA VAL A 247 4.87 7.13 0.71
C VAL A 247 5.23 6.78 -0.73
N VAL A 248 5.00 7.71 -1.67
CA VAL A 248 5.37 7.53 -3.09
C VAL A 248 6.88 7.32 -3.24
N ASP A 249 7.71 8.10 -2.54
CA ASP A 249 9.17 7.95 -2.52
C ASP A 249 9.57 6.56 -1.99
N ARG A 250 8.92 6.06 -0.93
CA ARG A 250 9.18 4.70 -0.41
C ARG A 250 8.71 3.61 -1.35
N MET A 251 7.64 3.83 -2.10
CA MET A 251 7.21 2.91 -3.15
C MET A 251 8.26 2.84 -4.27
N ALA A 252 8.78 3.98 -4.74
CA ALA A 252 9.82 4.02 -5.77
C ALA A 252 11.08 3.26 -5.34
N GLN A 253 11.52 3.41 -4.09
CA GLN A 253 12.66 2.70 -3.50
C GLN A 253 12.51 1.17 -3.48
N SER A 254 11.30 0.63 -3.65
CA SER A 254 11.12 -0.82 -3.77
C SER A 254 11.61 -1.38 -5.12
N GLY A 255 11.74 -0.52 -6.13
CA GLY A 255 12.07 -0.90 -7.50
C GLY A 255 10.98 -1.74 -8.19
N LEU A 256 9.78 -1.82 -7.63
CA LEU A 256 8.66 -2.59 -8.18
C LEU A 256 7.72 -1.77 -9.06
N PHE A 257 7.85 -0.44 -9.05
CA PHE A 257 6.90 0.47 -9.68
C PHE A 257 7.58 1.47 -10.60
N ASP A 258 6.98 1.66 -11.77
CA ASP A 258 7.20 2.79 -12.68
C ASP A 258 6.29 3.94 -12.24
N ILE A 259 6.84 4.91 -11.52
CA ILE A 259 6.07 5.99 -10.91
C ILE A 259 6.25 7.28 -11.71
N THR A 260 5.14 7.87 -12.11
CA THR A 260 5.06 9.20 -12.71
C THR A 260 4.24 10.12 -11.81
N ILE A 261 4.78 11.28 -11.46
CA ILE A 261 4.02 12.38 -10.85
C ILE A 261 3.61 13.35 -11.96
N LEU A 262 2.32 13.69 -11.99
CA LEU A 262 1.75 14.65 -12.91
C LEU A 262 1.19 15.83 -12.11
N SER A 263 1.62 17.05 -12.44
CA SER A 263 1.11 18.26 -11.79
C SER A 263 0.97 19.42 -12.75
N SER A 264 -0.13 20.17 -12.62
CA SER A 264 -0.28 21.48 -13.25
C SER A 264 0.24 22.63 -12.39
N LEU A 265 0.40 22.39 -11.09
CA LEU A 265 0.96 23.35 -10.14
C LEU A 265 1.92 22.60 -9.20
N PRO A 266 3.13 22.26 -9.69
CA PRO A 266 4.11 21.52 -8.92
C PRO A 266 4.38 22.21 -7.61
N SER A 267 4.49 21.42 -6.56
CA SER A 267 4.83 21.98 -5.28
C SER A 267 6.31 22.35 -5.18
N ILE A 268 6.66 23.22 -4.22
CA ILE A 268 8.07 23.61 -3.98
C ILE A 268 8.96 22.39 -3.73
N GLU A 269 8.43 21.39 -3.04
CA GLU A 269 9.13 20.12 -2.75
C GLU A 269 9.39 19.33 -4.02
N SER A 270 8.38 19.15 -4.89
CA SER A 270 8.55 18.52 -6.20
C SER A 270 9.52 19.29 -7.09
N MET A 271 9.43 20.62 -7.12
CA MET A 271 10.36 21.48 -7.86
C MET A 271 11.80 21.34 -7.36
N TYR A 272 11.99 21.24 -6.05
CA TYR A 272 13.31 20.99 -5.45
C TYR A 272 13.86 19.61 -5.83
N ARG A 273 13.02 18.57 -5.81
CA ARG A 273 13.39 17.20 -6.23
C ARG A 273 13.80 17.16 -7.71
N ILE A 274 13.06 17.82 -8.59
CA ILE A 274 13.42 17.97 -10.00
C ILE A 274 14.79 18.66 -10.12
N HIS A 275 14.98 19.79 -9.44
CA HIS A 275 16.21 20.57 -9.54
C HIS A 275 17.44 19.82 -9.03
N THR A 276 17.27 18.98 -8.00
CA THR A 276 18.34 18.17 -7.40
C THR A 276 18.54 16.81 -8.08
N GLY A 277 17.80 16.51 -9.15
CA GLY A 277 17.87 15.22 -9.87
C GLY A 277 17.23 14.05 -9.12
N GLY A 278 16.45 14.32 -8.07
CA GLY A 278 15.63 13.33 -7.38
C GLY A 278 14.46 12.83 -8.22
N TYR A 279 13.90 13.70 -9.08
CA TYR A 279 12.90 13.34 -10.11
C TYR A 279 13.47 13.61 -11.51
N THR A 280 13.10 12.77 -12.46
CA THR A 280 13.47 12.90 -13.88
C THR A 280 12.35 13.55 -14.68
N GLN A 281 12.66 14.49 -15.56
CA GLN A 281 11.71 15.08 -16.51
C GLN A 281 11.69 14.32 -17.83
#